data_AF-A0AAU0N8R8-F1
#
_entry.id   AF-A0AAU0N8R8-F1
#
_cell.length_a   1.000
_cell.length_b   1.000
_cell.length_c   1.000
_cell.angle_alpha   90.00
_cell.angle_beta   90.00
_cell.angle_gamma   90.00
#
_symmetry.space_group_name_H-M   'P 1'
#
loop_
_entity.id
_entity.type
_entity.pdbx_description
1 polymer ?
#
loop_
_entity_poly.entity_id
_entity_poly.type
_entity_poly.pdbx_seq_one_letter_code
_entity_poly.pdbx_strand_id
1 'polypeptide(L)'
;MILTQELVKKQNSIYKNPNFDIDKMIYNTKKSPEWIHFGAGNIFRAFLANAQQKMLNQGLTDRGIIVAEGFDYELIDYLKKYDNLTINVTLKSNGAIEKDILASVAEYLKMKRDEDDFINLVNYFENPSLQFISLTITEKGYKLSDSSGNYFHNVKNDFESGPNGTESYLGKLVSLLYKRFKSGPYPLAIVSMDNMSRNGETLENSIMMYAKKWVENNLVESEFLRYLNNKNYISFPWTMIDKITPRPSTQIAEKLEQDGFEEIQPITTSRNTYVAPFVNGEETEYLVIEDSFPNGRPPLQEVGIIFTDRSTVHLIETMKVTTCLNPLHTGLAIFGCLLGYHSIADEMKDVELLKLINRIGYQEGLPVVKDPIIIDPKTFLDEVIMVRLPNKFIPDTPKE
;
A
#
# COMPACT_ATOMS: atom_id res chain seq x y z
N MET A 1 2.69 28.62 -4.40
CA MET A 1 2.22 27.93 -5.63
C MET A 1 1.60 26.60 -5.25
N ILE A 2 0.37 26.34 -5.68
CA ILE A 2 -0.28 25.03 -5.47
C ILE A 2 0.39 23.98 -6.37
N LEU A 3 0.60 22.77 -5.87
CA LEU A 3 1.13 21.64 -6.66
C LEU A 3 0.14 21.29 -7.78
N THR A 4 0.53 21.57 -9.04
CA THR A 4 -0.26 21.31 -10.24
C THR A 4 0.63 20.85 -11.39
N GLN A 5 0.04 20.26 -12.43
CA GLN A 5 0.79 19.86 -13.64
C GLN A 5 1.40 21.06 -14.36
N GLU A 6 0.76 22.22 -14.34
CA GLU A 6 1.35 23.45 -14.87
C GLU A 6 2.61 23.86 -14.12
N LEU A 7 2.63 23.66 -12.79
CA LEU A 7 3.80 23.95 -11.98
C LEU A 7 4.95 23.01 -12.35
N VAL A 8 4.69 21.72 -12.49
CA VAL A 8 5.70 20.72 -12.88
C VAL A 8 6.37 21.10 -14.20
N LYS A 9 5.60 21.59 -15.19
CA LYS A 9 6.11 22.05 -16.48
C LYS A 9 7.01 23.30 -16.37
N LYS A 10 6.90 24.07 -15.28
CA LYS A 10 7.59 25.36 -15.04
C LYS A 10 8.72 25.26 -13.99
N GLN A 11 8.84 24.16 -13.26
CA GLN A 11 9.68 24.10 -12.05
C GLN A 11 11.17 23.81 -12.29
N ASN A 12 12.01 24.41 -11.44
CA ASN A 12 13.47 24.36 -11.41
C ASN A 12 14.07 23.10 -10.75
N SER A 13 15.37 22.88 -11.00
CA SER A 13 16.27 21.74 -10.72
C SER A 13 16.30 21.05 -9.34
N ILE A 14 15.57 21.53 -8.32
CA ILE A 14 15.66 20.97 -6.95
C ILE A 14 14.69 19.81 -6.69
N TYR A 15 13.73 19.59 -7.60
CA TYR A 15 12.82 18.44 -7.60
C TYR A 15 13.14 17.53 -8.78
N LYS A 16 13.04 16.22 -8.57
CA LYS A 16 13.02 15.24 -9.66
C LYS A 16 11.59 15.22 -10.24
N ASN A 17 11.43 15.82 -11.42
CA ASN A 17 10.16 15.89 -12.12
C ASN A 17 9.89 14.62 -12.96
N PRO A 18 8.62 14.29 -13.24
CA PRO A 18 8.26 13.31 -14.26
C PRO A 18 8.91 13.66 -15.61
N ASN A 19 9.46 12.67 -16.30
CA ASN A 19 10.08 12.84 -17.62
C ASN A 19 9.25 12.21 -18.76
N PHE A 20 7.96 11.98 -18.52
CA PHE A 20 6.98 11.42 -19.47
C PHE A 20 5.77 12.36 -19.65
N ASP A 21 4.96 12.08 -20.67
CA ASP A 21 3.72 12.79 -20.96
C ASP A 21 2.59 12.34 -20.02
N ILE A 22 2.26 13.18 -19.03
CA ILE A 22 1.25 12.90 -18.00
C ILE A 22 -0.15 12.74 -18.63
N ASP A 23 -0.52 13.60 -19.57
CA ASP A 23 -1.83 13.57 -20.22
C ASP A 23 -2.01 12.27 -21.03
N LYS A 24 -0.96 11.88 -21.75
CA LYS A 24 -0.94 10.61 -22.48
C LYS A 24 -1.00 9.41 -21.54
N MET A 25 -0.26 9.45 -20.43
CA MET A 25 -0.28 8.38 -19.41
C MET A 25 -1.70 8.24 -18.83
N ILE A 26 -2.36 9.34 -18.45
CA ILE A 26 -3.74 9.32 -17.95
C ILE A 26 -4.67 8.70 -18.98
N TYR A 27 -4.61 9.15 -20.24
CA TYR A 27 -5.44 8.64 -21.33
C TYR A 27 -5.26 7.11 -21.52
N ASN A 28 -4.02 6.65 -21.61
CA ASN A 28 -3.70 5.24 -21.80
C ASN A 28 -4.19 4.39 -20.62
N THR A 29 -4.01 4.89 -19.39
CA THR A 29 -4.45 4.20 -18.17
C THR A 29 -5.96 4.02 -18.13
N LYS A 30 -6.73 5.08 -18.42
CA LYS A 30 -8.20 5.00 -18.41
C LYS A 30 -8.73 4.11 -19.54
N LYS A 31 -8.06 4.10 -20.70
CA LYS A 31 -8.45 3.28 -21.85
C LYS A 31 -8.17 1.78 -21.63
N SER A 32 -7.07 1.44 -20.98
CA SER A 32 -6.63 0.05 -20.81
C SER A 32 -5.89 -0.12 -19.47
N PRO A 33 -6.60 -0.03 -18.34
CA PRO A 33 -5.98 -0.05 -17.02
C PRO A 33 -5.31 -1.39 -16.77
N GLU A 34 -4.07 -1.39 -16.26
CA GLU A 34 -3.36 -2.63 -15.88
C GLU A 34 -3.37 -2.85 -14.36
N TRP A 35 -3.43 -1.76 -13.59
CA TRP A 35 -3.30 -1.76 -12.15
C TRP A 35 -4.32 -0.82 -11.50
N ILE A 36 -5.16 -1.38 -10.62
CA ILE A 36 -5.98 -0.61 -9.68
C ILE A 36 -5.46 -0.82 -8.25
N HIS A 37 -5.28 0.26 -7.51
CA HIS A 37 -4.89 0.22 -6.10
C HIS A 37 -6.04 0.64 -5.19
N PHE A 38 -6.25 -0.07 -4.10
CA PHE A 38 -7.27 0.16 -3.09
C PHE A 38 -6.63 0.65 -1.78
N GLY A 39 -6.94 1.88 -1.39
CA GLY A 39 -6.35 2.54 -0.21
C GLY A 39 -5.35 3.64 -0.61
N ALA A 40 -5.74 4.91 -0.53
CA ALA A 40 -4.92 6.04 -0.99
C ALA A 40 -3.90 6.55 0.06
N GLY A 41 -3.43 5.64 0.93
CA GLY A 41 -2.61 5.97 2.10
C GLY A 41 -1.18 6.39 1.78
N ASN A 42 -0.42 6.73 2.83
CA ASN A 42 0.96 7.19 2.69
C ASN A 42 1.91 6.14 2.13
N ILE A 43 1.78 4.88 2.56
CA ILE A 43 2.64 3.79 2.08
C ILE A 43 2.47 3.55 0.58
N PHE A 44 1.22 3.58 0.09
CA PHE A 44 0.94 3.51 -1.34
C PHE A 44 1.64 4.66 -2.08
N ARG A 45 1.42 5.91 -1.65
CA ARG A 45 1.98 7.08 -2.34
C ARG A 45 3.51 7.15 -2.26
N ALA A 46 4.11 6.78 -1.13
CA ALA A 46 5.56 6.85 -0.93
C ALA A 46 6.32 5.70 -1.61
N PHE A 47 5.68 4.54 -1.79
CA PHE A 47 6.35 3.34 -2.30
C PHE A 47 5.78 2.88 -3.65
N LEU A 48 4.51 2.48 -3.70
CA LEU A 48 3.92 1.86 -4.89
C LEU A 48 3.74 2.86 -6.03
N ALA A 49 3.24 4.05 -5.74
CA ALA A 49 3.17 5.14 -6.73
C ALA A 49 4.58 5.56 -7.17
N ASN A 50 5.58 5.55 -6.27
CA ASN A 50 6.97 5.84 -6.61
C ASN A 50 7.59 4.75 -7.51
N ALA A 51 7.30 3.47 -7.27
CA ALA A 51 7.72 2.37 -8.13
C ALA A 51 7.13 2.51 -9.55
N GLN A 52 5.83 2.83 -9.66
CA GLN A 52 5.21 3.12 -10.95
C GLN A 52 5.83 4.36 -11.62
N GLN A 53 6.12 5.41 -10.85
CA GLN A 53 6.79 6.62 -11.35
C GLN A 53 8.16 6.28 -11.95
N LYS A 54 8.96 5.45 -11.27
CA LYS A 54 10.25 4.97 -11.78
C LYS A 54 10.08 4.20 -13.09
N MET A 55 9.10 3.30 -13.20
CA MET A 55 8.85 2.54 -14.43
C MET A 55 8.44 3.44 -15.60
N LEU A 56 7.51 4.37 -15.36
CA LEU A 56 7.09 5.37 -16.34
C LEU A 56 8.29 6.22 -16.79
N ASN A 57 9.13 6.64 -15.85
CA ASN A 57 10.30 7.46 -16.15
C ASN A 57 11.38 6.73 -16.97
N GLN A 58 11.43 5.40 -16.86
CA GLN A 58 12.31 4.52 -17.63
C GLN A 58 11.69 4.07 -18.97
N GLY A 59 10.45 4.46 -19.26
CA GLY A 59 9.72 4.03 -20.47
C GLY A 59 9.31 2.56 -20.47
N LEU A 60 9.29 1.91 -19.30
CA LEU A 60 8.91 0.49 -19.16
C LEU A 60 7.40 0.26 -19.28
N THR A 61 6.61 1.32 -19.11
CA THR A 61 5.16 1.34 -19.28
C THR A 61 4.73 2.74 -19.70
N ASP A 62 3.54 2.84 -20.30
CA ASP A 62 2.88 4.10 -20.66
C ASP A 62 1.56 4.31 -19.92
N ARG A 63 1.33 3.53 -18.84
CA ARG A 63 0.15 3.55 -17.99
C ARG A 63 0.55 3.77 -16.54
N GLY A 64 -0.30 4.43 -15.78
CA GLY A 64 -0.18 4.65 -14.34
C GLY A 64 -1.14 3.76 -13.55
N ILE A 65 -1.53 4.24 -12.37
CA ILE A 65 -2.40 3.54 -11.42
C ILE A 65 -3.75 4.27 -11.33
N ILE A 66 -4.84 3.51 -11.34
CA ILE A 66 -6.14 3.99 -10.86
C ILE A 66 -6.23 3.69 -9.37
N VAL A 67 -6.58 4.66 -8.55
CA VAL A 67 -6.65 4.49 -7.10
C VAL A 67 -8.09 4.60 -6.64
N ALA A 68 -8.54 3.68 -5.80
CA ALA A 68 -9.87 3.64 -5.22
C ALA A 68 -9.81 3.71 -3.69
N GLU A 69 -10.69 4.48 -3.07
CA GLU A 69 -10.84 4.55 -1.62
C GLU A 69 -12.29 4.27 -1.22
N GLY A 70 -12.47 3.44 -0.20
CA GLY A 70 -13.76 2.95 0.28
C GLY A 70 -14.07 3.31 1.72
N PHE A 71 -13.10 3.82 2.47
CA PHE A 71 -13.22 4.18 3.88
C PHE A 71 -13.35 5.69 4.09
N ASP A 72 -12.44 6.47 3.49
CA ASP A 72 -12.35 7.92 3.67
C ASP A 72 -12.42 8.66 2.32
N TYR A 73 -13.62 9.11 1.95
CA TYR A 73 -13.81 9.82 0.68
C TYR A 73 -13.27 11.26 0.70
N GLU A 74 -13.08 11.87 1.87
CA GLU A 74 -12.49 13.22 1.98
C GLU A 74 -11.02 13.21 1.55
N LEU A 75 -10.33 12.10 1.77
CA LEU A 75 -8.97 11.87 1.26
C LEU A 75 -8.92 12.01 -0.26
N ILE A 76 -9.90 11.43 -0.98
CA ILE A 76 -9.97 11.52 -2.44
C ILE A 76 -10.25 12.96 -2.90
N ASP A 77 -11.20 13.64 -2.26
CA ASP A 77 -11.50 15.04 -2.57
C ASP A 77 -10.29 15.95 -2.35
N TYR A 78 -9.51 15.68 -1.31
CA TYR A 78 -8.30 16.42 -1.01
C TYR A 78 -7.21 16.19 -2.07
N LEU A 79 -6.90 14.93 -2.39
CA LEU A 79 -5.82 14.59 -3.32
C LEU A 79 -6.11 15.06 -4.76
N LYS A 80 -7.38 15.05 -5.19
CA LYS A 80 -7.79 15.55 -6.53
C LYS A 80 -7.50 17.04 -6.74
N LYS A 81 -7.36 17.86 -5.68
CA LYS A 81 -7.06 19.30 -5.78
C LYS A 81 -5.65 19.58 -6.32
N TYR A 82 -4.76 18.59 -6.29
CA TYR A 82 -3.36 18.72 -6.68
C TYR A 82 -3.06 17.98 -7.99
N ASP A 83 -4.02 17.93 -8.92
CA ASP A 83 -3.91 17.22 -10.21
C ASP A 83 -3.47 15.75 -10.10
N ASN A 84 -3.88 15.07 -9.01
CA ASN A 84 -3.46 13.71 -8.64
C ASN A 84 -1.94 13.56 -8.37
N LEU A 85 -1.20 14.66 -8.27
CA LEU A 85 0.22 14.66 -7.99
C LEU A 85 0.50 14.42 -6.50
N THR A 86 1.71 13.96 -6.20
CA THR A 86 2.21 13.88 -4.82
C THR A 86 3.69 14.19 -4.78
N ILE A 87 4.14 14.98 -3.82
CA ILE A 87 5.57 15.16 -3.55
C ILE A 87 6.03 14.00 -2.64
N ASN A 88 6.95 13.18 -3.12
CA ASN A 88 7.59 12.14 -2.33
C ASN A 88 8.89 12.67 -1.74
N VAL A 89 8.95 12.74 -0.41
CA VAL A 89 10.11 13.24 0.33
C VAL A 89 10.84 12.07 0.99
N THR A 90 12.03 11.75 0.48
CA THR A 90 12.88 10.68 1.05
C THR A 90 13.86 11.28 2.05
N LEU A 91 13.77 10.85 3.31
CA LEU A 91 14.57 11.33 4.43
C LEU A 91 15.71 10.34 4.73
N LYS A 92 16.92 10.66 4.26
CA LYS A 92 18.09 9.79 4.41
C LYS A 92 18.70 9.87 5.80
N SER A 93 19.32 8.77 6.21
CA SER A 93 20.06 8.68 7.49
C SER A 93 21.18 9.72 7.63
N ASN A 94 21.77 10.16 6.52
CA ASN A 94 22.81 11.20 6.47
C ASN A 94 22.26 12.64 6.49
N GLY A 95 20.93 12.83 6.52
CA GLY A 95 20.26 14.13 6.53
C GLY A 95 19.98 14.74 5.17
N ALA A 96 20.35 14.08 4.08
CA ALA A 96 19.91 14.48 2.76
C ALA A 96 18.40 14.27 2.60
N ILE A 97 17.76 15.19 1.89
CA ILE A 97 16.33 15.14 1.58
C ILE A 97 16.22 15.07 0.06
N GLU A 98 15.71 13.96 -0.46
CA GLU A 98 15.34 13.86 -1.87
C GLU A 98 13.85 14.17 -2.04
N LYS A 99 13.53 14.86 -3.13
CA LYS A 99 12.17 15.34 -3.41
C LYS A 99 11.82 14.98 -4.85
N ASP A 100 10.86 14.08 -5.00
CA ASP A 100 10.37 13.60 -6.29
C ASP A 100 8.91 14.04 -6.46
N ILE A 101 8.55 14.55 -7.64
CA ILE A 101 7.14 14.77 -7.96
C ILE A 101 6.61 13.51 -8.64
N LEU A 102 5.64 12.87 -8.00
CA LEU A 102 4.96 11.70 -8.52
C LEU A 102 3.72 12.13 -9.30
N ALA A 103 3.64 11.67 -10.55
CA ALA A 103 2.52 11.82 -11.46
C ALA A 103 2.01 10.46 -11.97
N SER A 104 2.34 9.36 -11.28
CA SER A 104 2.01 8.00 -11.69
C SER A 104 0.58 7.57 -11.38
N VAL A 105 -0.19 8.38 -10.63
CA VAL A 105 -1.61 8.15 -10.38
C VAL A 105 -2.42 8.85 -11.47
N ALA A 106 -3.13 8.06 -12.28
CA ALA A 106 -3.95 8.58 -13.36
C ALA A 106 -5.28 9.15 -12.86
N GLU A 107 -5.85 8.54 -11.83
CA GLU A 107 -7.15 8.93 -11.29
C GLU A 107 -7.34 8.41 -9.86
N TYR A 108 -7.97 9.22 -9.02
CA TYR A 108 -8.51 8.80 -7.72
C TYR A 108 -10.03 8.64 -7.81
N LEU A 109 -10.58 7.59 -7.21
CA LEU A 109 -12.01 7.25 -7.27
C LEU A 109 -12.56 6.91 -5.88
N LYS A 110 -13.76 7.38 -5.59
CA LYS A 110 -14.53 6.96 -4.42
C LYS A 110 -15.27 5.66 -4.72
N MET A 111 -15.21 4.69 -3.82
CA MET A 111 -16.05 3.48 -3.88
C MET A 111 -17.47 3.75 -3.35
N LYS A 112 -18.06 4.88 -3.75
CA LYS A 112 -19.43 5.26 -3.38
C LYS A 112 -20.36 4.81 -4.49
N ARG A 113 -21.28 3.88 -4.18
CA ARG A 113 -22.23 3.33 -5.14
C ARG A 113 -23.06 4.43 -5.78
N ASP A 114 -23.49 4.16 -7.01
CA ASP A 114 -24.39 5.00 -7.80
C ASP A 114 -23.84 6.40 -8.12
N GLU A 115 -22.54 6.61 -7.92
CA GLU A 115 -21.79 7.78 -8.38
C GLU A 115 -20.87 7.41 -9.56
N ASP A 116 -20.51 8.41 -10.37
CA ASP A 116 -19.67 8.27 -11.56
C ASP A 116 -18.36 7.53 -11.25
N ASP A 117 -17.75 7.79 -10.08
CA ASP A 117 -16.52 7.14 -9.66
C ASP A 117 -16.67 5.61 -9.55
N PHE A 118 -17.77 5.10 -9.00
CA PHE A 118 -18.00 3.67 -8.89
C PHE A 118 -18.42 3.04 -10.21
N ILE A 119 -19.14 3.77 -11.06
CA ILE A 119 -19.44 3.34 -12.44
C ILE A 119 -18.14 3.19 -13.23
N ASN A 120 -17.21 4.13 -13.09
CA ASN A 120 -15.87 4.04 -13.71
C ASN A 120 -15.07 2.84 -13.16
N LEU A 121 -15.12 2.58 -11.85
CA LEU A 121 -14.51 1.37 -11.28
C LEU A 121 -15.09 0.08 -11.87
N VAL A 122 -16.41 0.01 -12.07
CA VAL A 122 -17.04 -1.14 -12.75
C VAL A 122 -16.48 -1.28 -14.16
N ASN A 123 -16.44 -0.21 -14.95
CA ASN A 123 -15.91 -0.23 -16.31
C ASN A 123 -14.44 -0.69 -16.36
N TYR A 124 -13.61 -0.28 -15.39
CA TYR A 124 -12.22 -0.72 -15.30
C TYR A 124 -12.09 -2.21 -14.91
N PHE A 125 -12.94 -2.71 -14.02
CA PHE A 125 -12.98 -4.14 -13.66
C PHE A 125 -13.47 -5.02 -14.80
N GLU A 126 -14.38 -4.52 -15.62
CA GLU A 126 -14.87 -5.23 -16.81
C GLU A 126 -13.85 -5.23 -17.96
N ASN A 127 -12.84 -4.37 -17.92
CA ASN A 127 -11.81 -4.29 -18.94
C ASN A 127 -10.82 -5.47 -18.86
N PRO A 128 -10.59 -6.24 -19.93
CA PRO A 128 -9.70 -7.39 -19.92
C PRO A 128 -8.21 -7.03 -19.72
N SER A 129 -7.82 -5.78 -19.97
CA SER A 129 -6.44 -5.33 -19.73
C SER A 129 -6.07 -5.23 -18.25
N LEU A 130 -7.04 -5.20 -17.34
CA LEU A 130 -6.76 -5.16 -15.90
C LEU A 130 -6.04 -6.43 -15.46
N GLN A 131 -4.78 -6.28 -15.07
CA GLN A 131 -3.89 -7.39 -14.79
C GLN A 131 -3.97 -7.82 -13.32
N PHE A 132 -3.95 -6.83 -12.43
CA PHE A 132 -4.07 -7.05 -11.01
C PHE A 132 -4.67 -5.85 -10.29
N ILE A 133 -5.16 -6.12 -9.09
CA ILE A 133 -5.50 -5.11 -8.10
C ILE A 133 -4.61 -5.29 -6.88
N SER A 134 -4.31 -4.20 -6.19
CA SER A 134 -3.55 -4.24 -4.94
C SER A 134 -4.24 -3.46 -3.82
N LEU A 135 -3.99 -3.81 -2.55
CA LEU A 135 -4.66 -3.19 -1.42
C LEU A 135 -3.67 -2.77 -0.32
N THR A 136 -3.82 -1.55 0.20
CA THR A 136 -3.26 -1.10 1.49
C THR A 136 -4.37 -0.50 2.35
N ILE A 137 -5.22 -1.36 2.89
CA ILE A 137 -6.47 -0.98 3.59
C ILE A 137 -6.41 -1.26 5.09
N THR A 138 -5.23 -1.60 5.61
CA THR A 138 -4.94 -2.04 6.98
C THR A 138 -5.55 -3.41 7.33
N GLU A 139 -5.02 -4.09 8.34
CA GLU A 139 -5.54 -5.38 8.83
C GLU A 139 -7.05 -5.32 9.14
N LYS A 140 -7.54 -4.17 9.63
CA LYS A 140 -8.96 -3.98 9.95
C LYS A 140 -9.85 -4.05 8.72
N GLY A 141 -9.35 -3.65 7.56
CA GLY A 141 -10.09 -3.67 6.30
C GLY A 141 -10.47 -5.08 5.82
N TYR A 142 -9.78 -6.12 6.31
CA TYR A 142 -10.02 -7.51 5.92
C TYR A 142 -10.98 -8.27 6.86
N LYS A 143 -11.25 -7.73 8.04
CA LYS A 143 -12.04 -8.41 9.07
C LYS A 143 -13.52 -8.35 8.73
N LEU A 144 -14.18 -9.51 8.81
CA LEU A 144 -15.62 -9.63 8.62
C LEU A 144 -16.40 -9.62 9.94
N SER A 145 -15.71 -9.89 11.05
CA SER A 145 -16.31 -10.13 12.36
C SER A 145 -15.57 -9.39 13.47
N ASP A 146 -16.28 -9.14 14.57
CA ASP A 146 -15.72 -8.64 15.82
C ASP A 146 -14.93 -9.73 16.58
N SER A 147 -14.32 -9.35 17.71
CA SER A 147 -13.56 -10.26 18.58
C SER A 147 -14.42 -11.36 19.22
N SER A 148 -15.75 -11.22 19.21
CA SER A 148 -16.71 -12.19 19.73
C SER A 148 -17.17 -13.17 18.63
N GLY A 149 -16.68 -13.02 17.40
CA GLY A 149 -17.02 -13.85 16.25
C GLY A 149 -18.30 -13.44 15.52
N ASN A 150 -18.94 -12.33 15.90
CA ASN A 150 -20.13 -11.85 15.21
C ASN A 150 -19.73 -11.05 13.97
N TYR A 151 -20.33 -11.36 12.82
CA TYR A 151 -20.16 -10.53 11.63
C TYR A 151 -20.60 -9.09 11.89
N PHE A 152 -19.85 -8.12 11.36
CA PHE A 152 -20.24 -6.71 11.39
C PHE A 152 -21.59 -6.50 10.69
N HIS A 153 -22.34 -5.48 11.11
CA HIS A 153 -23.70 -5.25 10.61
C HIS A 153 -23.75 -5.06 9.09
N ASN A 154 -22.88 -4.20 8.55
CA ASN A 154 -22.76 -3.98 7.11
C ASN A 154 -22.36 -5.26 6.34
N VAL A 155 -21.51 -6.12 6.92
CA VAL A 155 -21.14 -7.40 6.30
C VAL A 155 -22.34 -8.35 6.22
N LYS A 156 -23.16 -8.42 7.27
CA LYS A 156 -24.41 -9.22 7.25
C LYS A 156 -25.38 -8.71 6.19
N ASN A 157 -25.59 -7.39 6.15
CA ASN A 157 -26.47 -6.77 5.15
C ASN A 157 -25.99 -7.07 3.72
N ASP A 158 -24.67 -7.04 3.49
CA ASP A 158 -24.09 -7.36 2.19
C ASP A 158 -24.31 -8.83 1.78
N PHE A 159 -24.26 -9.78 2.72
CA PHE A 159 -24.56 -11.19 2.45
C PHE A 159 -26.00 -11.41 2.00
N GLU A 160 -26.94 -10.60 2.48
CA GLU A 160 -28.37 -10.67 2.15
C GLU A 160 -28.71 -9.89 0.87
N SER A 161 -28.07 -8.73 0.68
CA SER A 161 -28.39 -7.80 -0.42
C SER A 161 -27.72 -8.20 -1.75
N GLY A 162 -26.67 -9.01 -1.69
CA GLY A 162 -25.97 -9.50 -2.87
C GLY A 162 -25.13 -8.42 -3.56
N PRO A 163 -24.59 -8.72 -4.76
CA PRO A 163 -23.59 -7.88 -5.42
C PRO A 163 -24.09 -6.48 -5.82
N ASN A 164 -25.40 -6.24 -5.88
CA ASN A 164 -25.92 -4.93 -6.27
C ASN A 164 -26.19 -3.99 -5.08
N GLY A 165 -26.19 -4.51 -3.84
CA GLY A 165 -26.57 -3.74 -2.64
C GLY A 165 -25.49 -3.67 -1.56
N THR A 166 -24.22 -3.84 -1.90
CA THR A 166 -23.15 -3.91 -0.88
C THR A 166 -22.72 -2.55 -0.35
N GLU A 167 -22.56 -2.43 0.97
CA GLU A 167 -22.13 -1.24 1.68
C GLU A 167 -20.69 -1.35 2.20
N SER A 168 -20.29 -2.54 2.66
CA SER A 168 -18.96 -2.75 3.23
C SER A 168 -17.85 -2.63 2.18
N TYR A 169 -16.63 -2.33 2.63
CA TYR A 169 -15.47 -2.18 1.75
C TYR A 169 -15.26 -3.44 0.89
N LEU A 170 -15.14 -4.60 1.55
CA LEU A 170 -14.95 -5.87 0.86
C LEU A 170 -16.18 -6.30 0.07
N GLY A 171 -17.40 -6.05 0.56
CA GLY A 171 -18.60 -6.35 -0.22
C GLY A 171 -18.61 -5.61 -1.56
N LYS A 172 -18.25 -4.32 -1.56
CA LYS A 172 -18.09 -3.54 -2.80
C LYS A 172 -16.99 -4.11 -3.69
N LEU A 173 -15.85 -4.48 -3.13
CA LEU A 173 -14.78 -5.13 -3.90
C LEU A 173 -15.24 -6.45 -4.55
N VAL A 174 -15.91 -7.32 -3.79
CA VAL A 174 -16.44 -8.59 -4.30
C VAL A 174 -17.52 -8.35 -5.36
N SER A 175 -18.30 -7.26 -5.24
CA SER A 175 -19.24 -6.88 -6.28
C SER A 175 -18.55 -6.50 -7.60
N LEU A 176 -17.39 -5.82 -7.54
CA LEU A 176 -16.59 -5.51 -8.73
C LEU A 176 -16.03 -6.78 -9.36
N LEU A 177 -15.58 -7.75 -8.55
CA LEU A 177 -15.16 -9.07 -9.03
C LEU A 177 -16.30 -9.82 -9.70
N TYR A 178 -17.53 -9.71 -9.18
CA TYR A 178 -18.71 -10.29 -9.80
C TYR A 178 -19.02 -9.62 -11.15
N LYS A 179 -18.93 -8.28 -11.26
CA LYS A 179 -19.09 -7.56 -12.54
C LYS A 179 -18.05 -8.03 -13.58
N ARG A 180 -16.78 -8.14 -13.17
CA ARG A 180 -15.73 -8.72 -14.03
C ARG A 180 -16.10 -10.12 -14.51
N PHE A 181 -16.50 -11.01 -13.60
CA PHE A 181 -16.93 -12.37 -13.94
C PHE A 181 -18.06 -12.37 -14.99
N LYS A 182 -19.05 -11.47 -14.85
CA LYS A 182 -20.18 -11.36 -15.79
C LYS A 182 -19.80 -10.77 -17.15
N SER A 183 -18.79 -9.90 -17.23
CA SER A 183 -18.29 -9.30 -18.49
C SER A 183 -17.50 -10.29 -19.35
N GLY A 184 -16.96 -11.32 -18.72
CA GLY A 184 -16.09 -12.32 -19.31
C GLY A 184 -15.12 -12.69 -18.21
N PRO A 185 -15.08 -13.94 -17.72
CA PRO A 185 -14.28 -14.33 -16.55
C PRO A 185 -12.78 -14.15 -16.82
N TYR A 186 -12.31 -12.91 -16.84
CA TYR A 186 -10.97 -12.52 -17.25
C TYR A 186 -10.01 -12.69 -16.06
N PRO A 187 -8.82 -13.27 -16.26
CA PRO A 187 -7.91 -13.49 -15.15
C PRO A 187 -7.52 -12.20 -14.40
N LEU A 188 -7.23 -12.29 -13.11
CA LEU A 188 -6.87 -11.17 -12.24
C LEU A 188 -6.08 -11.66 -11.00
N ALA A 189 -4.99 -10.97 -10.66
CA ALA A 189 -4.38 -11.13 -9.33
C ALA A 189 -4.96 -10.12 -8.34
N ILE A 190 -5.20 -10.57 -7.10
CA ILE A 190 -5.75 -9.76 -6.02
C ILE A 190 -4.71 -9.74 -4.88
N VAL A 191 -3.95 -8.64 -4.80
CA VAL A 191 -2.70 -8.58 -4.04
C VAL A 191 -2.87 -7.70 -2.80
N SER A 192 -2.99 -8.30 -1.62
CA SER A 192 -2.82 -7.51 -0.40
C SER A 192 -1.37 -7.06 -0.29
N MET A 193 -1.14 -5.78 -0.05
CA MET A 193 0.17 -5.19 0.24
C MET A 193 0.15 -4.55 1.63
N ASP A 194 -0.67 -5.06 2.54
CA ASP A 194 -0.68 -4.66 3.94
C ASP A 194 0.37 -5.47 4.74
N ASN A 195 0.90 -4.85 5.80
CA ASN A 195 1.84 -5.47 6.73
C ASN A 195 1.12 -6.42 7.70
N MET A 196 0.59 -7.53 7.18
CA MET A 196 -0.05 -8.59 7.96
C MET A 196 0.45 -9.96 7.50
N SER A 197 0.50 -10.93 8.40
CA SER A 197 0.97 -12.27 8.04
C SER A 197 -0.03 -12.97 7.13
N ARG A 198 0.48 -13.69 6.12
CA ARG A 198 -0.33 -14.49 5.17
C ARG A 198 -1.44 -13.65 4.53
N ASN A 199 -1.08 -12.44 4.13
CA ASN A 199 -2.05 -11.43 3.76
C ASN A 199 -2.96 -11.86 2.58
N GLY A 200 -2.41 -12.56 1.58
CA GLY A 200 -3.17 -13.14 0.47
C GLY A 200 -4.18 -14.19 0.92
N GLU A 201 -3.84 -15.06 1.88
CA GLU A 201 -4.78 -16.05 2.44
C GLU A 201 -5.91 -15.38 3.23
N THR A 202 -5.59 -14.35 4.02
CA THR A 202 -6.59 -13.58 4.76
C THR A 202 -7.59 -12.91 3.82
N LEU A 203 -7.10 -12.29 2.75
CA LEU A 203 -7.93 -11.65 1.74
C LEU A 203 -8.78 -12.67 0.95
N GLU A 204 -8.17 -13.79 0.54
CA GLU A 204 -8.86 -14.90 -0.12
C GLU A 204 -10.04 -15.38 0.74
N ASN A 205 -9.79 -15.70 2.01
CA ASN A 205 -10.83 -16.18 2.92
C ASN A 205 -12.00 -15.20 3.06
N SER A 206 -11.70 -13.91 3.19
CA SER A 206 -12.74 -12.89 3.31
C SER A 206 -13.55 -12.74 2.02
N ILE A 207 -12.92 -12.69 0.84
CA ILE A 207 -13.61 -12.62 -0.45
C ILE A 207 -14.47 -13.86 -0.70
N MET A 208 -13.91 -15.03 -0.41
CA MET A 208 -14.59 -16.32 -0.58
C MET A 208 -15.81 -16.45 0.33
N MET A 209 -15.80 -15.83 1.51
CA MET A 209 -16.96 -15.81 2.40
C MET A 209 -18.16 -15.09 1.78
N TYR A 210 -17.97 -13.91 1.18
CA TYR A 210 -19.05 -13.20 0.47
C TYR A 210 -19.59 -14.04 -0.69
N ALA A 211 -18.71 -14.58 -1.53
CA ALA A 211 -19.13 -15.37 -2.68
C ALA A 211 -19.90 -16.62 -2.26
N LYS A 212 -19.46 -17.34 -1.22
CA LYS A 212 -20.19 -18.49 -0.65
C LYS A 212 -21.58 -18.08 -0.17
N LYS A 213 -21.68 -17.01 0.62
CA LYS A 213 -22.97 -16.52 1.14
C LYS A 213 -23.94 -16.10 0.03
N TRP A 214 -23.44 -15.44 -1.01
CA TRP A 214 -24.26 -15.07 -2.16
C TRP A 214 -24.74 -16.28 -2.97
N VAL A 215 -23.92 -17.32 -3.14
CA VAL A 215 -24.34 -18.56 -3.79
C VAL A 215 -25.37 -19.31 -2.92
N GLU A 216 -25.12 -19.46 -1.62
CA GLU A 216 -26.05 -20.08 -0.66
C GLU A 216 -27.43 -19.41 -0.66
N ASN A 217 -27.45 -18.08 -0.80
CA ASN A 217 -28.68 -17.28 -0.85
C ASN A 217 -29.29 -17.16 -2.25
N ASN A 218 -28.74 -17.84 -3.27
CA ASN A 218 -29.17 -17.75 -4.68
C ASN A 218 -29.13 -16.32 -5.26
N LEU A 219 -28.21 -15.49 -4.80
CA LEU A 219 -28.01 -14.11 -5.26
C LEU A 219 -27.06 -14.02 -6.46
N VAL A 220 -26.22 -15.05 -6.66
CA VAL A 220 -25.28 -15.20 -7.78
C VAL A 220 -25.16 -16.67 -8.19
N GLU A 221 -24.66 -16.95 -9.39
CA GLU A 221 -24.47 -18.30 -9.90
C GLU A 221 -23.25 -18.99 -9.26
N SER A 222 -23.30 -20.33 -9.11
CA SER A 222 -22.23 -21.13 -8.50
C SER A 222 -20.88 -21.01 -9.23
N GLU A 223 -20.94 -20.67 -10.51
CA GLU A 223 -19.82 -20.43 -11.41
C GLU A 223 -18.96 -19.26 -10.96
N PHE A 224 -19.54 -18.26 -10.28
CA PHE A 224 -18.76 -17.17 -9.69
C PHE A 224 -17.81 -17.68 -8.61
N LEU A 225 -18.29 -18.56 -7.72
CA LEU A 225 -17.46 -19.18 -6.70
C LEU A 225 -16.41 -20.11 -7.31
N ARG A 226 -16.73 -20.81 -8.41
CA ARG A 226 -15.75 -21.63 -9.15
C ARG A 226 -14.68 -20.78 -9.83
N TYR A 227 -15.06 -19.62 -10.37
CA TYR A 227 -14.15 -18.65 -10.97
C TYR A 227 -13.15 -18.11 -9.94
N LEU A 228 -13.62 -17.69 -8.76
CA LEU A 228 -12.74 -17.22 -7.67
C LEU A 228 -11.79 -18.30 -7.14
N ASN A 229 -12.22 -19.56 -7.12
CA ASN A 229 -11.38 -20.70 -6.69
C ASN A 229 -10.37 -21.18 -7.75
N ASN A 230 -10.48 -20.73 -9.00
CA ASN A 230 -9.64 -21.24 -10.07
C ASN A 230 -8.36 -20.41 -10.20
N LYS A 231 -7.22 -21.00 -9.80
CA LYS A 231 -5.90 -20.36 -9.81
C LYS A 231 -5.42 -19.88 -11.19
N ASN A 232 -5.98 -20.41 -12.28
CA ASN A 232 -5.68 -19.93 -13.64
C ASN A 232 -6.42 -18.63 -13.98
N TYR A 233 -7.42 -18.25 -13.18
CA TYR A 233 -8.21 -17.04 -13.35
C TYR A 233 -7.96 -16.06 -12.21
N ILE A 234 -8.13 -16.48 -10.97
CA ILE A 234 -7.97 -15.63 -9.80
C ILE A 234 -6.83 -16.14 -8.94
N SER A 235 -5.97 -15.24 -8.49
CA SER A 235 -4.89 -15.54 -7.56
C SER A 235 -4.88 -14.54 -6.41
N PHE A 236 -4.40 -15.01 -5.26
CA PHE A 236 -4.18 -14.21 -4.06
C PHE A 236 -2.71 -14.33 -3.64
N PRO A 237 -1.79 -13.60 -4.30
CA PRO A 237 -0.38 -13.60 -3.96
C PRO A 237 -0.14 -13.16 -2.52
N TRP A 238 0.79 -13.82 -1.86
CA TRP A 238 1.33 -13.35 -0.58
C TRP A 238 2.37 -12.27 -0.82
N THR A 239 2.45 -11.29 0.09
CA THR A 239 3.50 -10.28 0.03
C THR A 239 4.15 -10.03 1.39
N MET A 240 5.40 -9.57 1.35
CA MET A 240 6.03 -8.85 2.46
C MET A 240 6.33 -7.43 1.98
N ILE A 241 5.76 -6.43 2.65
CA ILE A 241 6.07 -5.01 2.42
C ILE A 241 6.80 -4.45 3.64
N ASP A 242 7.79 -3.60 3.42
CA ASP A 242 8.52 -2.92 4.48
C ASP A 242 9.01 -1.55 4.00
N LYS A 243 8.52 -0.50 4.63
CA LYS A 243 8.96 0.89 4.48
C LYS A 243 8.38 1.70 5.62
N ILE A 244 9.21 2.45 6.33
CA ILE A 244 8.73 3.39 7.35
C ILE A 244 8.20 4.64 6.65
N THR A 245 6.87 4.81 6.69
CA THR A 245 6.14 5.95 6.13
C THR A 245 5.25 6.57 7.20
N PRO A 246 5.79 7.46 8.04
CA PRO A 246 5.02 8.06 9.12
C PRO A 246 3.98 9.04 8.57
N ARG A 247 3.27 9.70 9.48
CA ARG A 247 2.34 10.77 9.12
C ARG A 247 3.09 11.91 8.40
N PRO A 248 2.39 12.69 7.55
CA PRO A 248 2.99 13.85 6.91
C PRO A 248 3.49 14.84 7.98
N SER A 249 4.77 15.20 7.90
CA SER A 249 5.45 16.01 8.91
C SER A 249 5.24 17.51 8.68
N THR A 250 4.82 18.25 9.71
CA THR A 250 4.70 19.71 9.65
C THR A 250 6.04 20.39 9.36
N GLN A 251 7.16 19.86 9.87
CA GLN A 251 8.51 20.37 9.57
C GLN A 251 8.89 20.20 8.11
N ILE A 252 8.42 19.12 7.46
CA ILE A 252 8.61 18.93 6.02
C ILE A 252 7.71 19.88 5.25
N ALA A 253 6.47 20.08 5.70
CA ALA A 253 5.57 21.06 5.10
C ALA A 253 6.19 22.47 5.11
N GLU A 254 6.73 22.94 6.24
CA GLU A 254 7.42 24.23 6.34
C GLU A 254 8.59 24.38 5.35
N LYS A 255 9.38 23.31 5.13
CA LYS A 255 10.47 23.32 4.13
C LYS A 255 9.96 23.41 2.71
N LEU A 256 8.88 22.68 2.40
CA LEU A 256 8.25 22.73 1.09
C LEU A 256 7.56 24.10 0.85
N GLU A 257 7.07 24.77 1.90
CA GLU A 257 6.56 26.15 1.81
C GLU A 257 7.68 27.14 1.48
N GLN A 258 8.86 26.96 2.07
CA GLN A 258 10.07 27.73 1.73
C GLN A 258 10.52 27.50 0.28
N ASP A 259 10.28 26.32 -0.28
CA ASP A 259 10.47 26.03 -1.71
C ASP A 259 9.39 26.68 -2.61
N GLY A 260 8.39 27.34 -2.01
CA GLY A 260 7.35 28.10 -2.69
C GLY A 260 6.04 27.35 -2.88
N PHE A 261 5.85 26.19 -2.24
CA PHE A 261 4.55 25.51 -2.25
C PHE A 261 3.56 26.18 -1.28
N GLU A 262 2.29 26.22 -1.66
CA GLU A 262 1.19 26.72 -0.83
C GLU A 262 0.18 25.61 -0.57
N GLU A 263 -0.61 25.73 0.49
CA GLU A 263 -1.66 24.77 0.86
C GLU A 263 -1.15 23.33 1.04
N ILE A 264 0.02 23.17 1.65
CA ILE A 264 0.64 21.85 1.81
C ILE A 264 0.67 21.34 3.25
N GLN A 265 0.19 22.14 4.22
CA GLN A 265 0.14 21.72 5.61
C GLN A 265 -0.76 20.49 5.79
N PRO A 266 -0.35 19.51 6.63
CA PRO A 266 -1.17 18.34 6.89
C PRO A 266 -2.52 18.71 7.50
N ILE A 267 -3.58 18.08 7.03
CA ILE A 267 -4.91 18.17 7.62
C ILE A 267 -5.38 16.81 8.14
N THR A 268 -6.40 16.81 8.99
CA THR A 268 -7.07 15.60 9.46
C THR A 268 -8.49 15.56 8.91
N THR A 269 -8.85 14.47 8.25
CA THR A 269 -10.22 14.25 7.74
C THR A 269 -11.19 13.91 8.87
N SER A 270 -12.49 13.89 8.59
CA SER A 270 -13.52 13.45 9.55
C SER A 270 -13.38 11.98 9.97
N ARG A 271 -12.60 11.18 9.22
CA ARG A 271 -12.27 9.78 9.55
C ARG A 271 -10.96 9.62 10.33
N ASN A 272 -10.35 10.73 10.77
CA ASN A 272 -9.04 10.76 11.44
C ASN A 272 -7.86 10.32 10.55
N THR A 273 -7.97 10.52 9.24
CA THR A 273 -6.85 10.30 8.32
C THR A 273 -6.02 11.57 8.22
N TYR A 274 -4.70 11.46 8.39
CA TYR A 274 -3.76 12.56 8.19
C TYR A 274 -3.32 12.61 6.73
N VAL A 275 -3.57 13.72 6.05
CA VAL A 275 -3.28 13.88 4.62
C VAL A 275 -2.60 15.21 4.33
N ALA A 276 -1.64 15.16 3.40
CA ALA A 276 -0.98 16.30 2.78
C ALA A 276 -0.71 15.97 1.29
N PRO A 277 -0.45 16.94 0.40
CA PRO A 277 -0.07 16.69 -0.99
C PRO A 277 1.36 16.14 -1.13
N PHE A 278 1.99 15.82 0.00
CA PHE A 278 3.26 15.14 0.06
C PHE A 278 3.18 13.92 0.98
N VAL A 279 4.18 13.07 0.87
CA VAL A 279 4.49 11.99 1.80
C VAL A 279 5.95 12.09 2.17
N ASN A 280 6.29 11.66 3.38
CA ASN A 280 7.67 11.52 3.82
C ASN A 280 7.91 10.09 4.29
N GLY A 281 9.06 9.54 3.92
CA GLY A 281 9.46 8.19 4.32
C GLY A 281 10.97 8.01 4.27
N GLU A 282 11.42 6.87 4.78
CA GLU A 282 12.83 6.49 4.71
C GLU A 282 13.25 6.07 3.30
N GLU A 283 14.56 5.94 3.09
CA GLU A 283 15.12 5.47 1.82
C GLU A 283 14.96 3.95 1.65
N THR A 284 15.14 3.17 2.71
CA THR A 284 15.01 1.72 2.67
C THR A 284 13.57 1.31 2.38
N GLU A 285 13.39 0.43 1.40
CA GLU A 285 12.09 -0.11 1.03
C GLU A 285 12.25 -1.54 0.50
N TYR A 286 11.39 -2.46 0.97
CA TYR A 286 11.32 -3.82 0.49
C TYR A 286 9.89 -4.18 0.13
N LEU A 287 9.70 -4.72 -1.07
CA LEU A 287 8.45 -5.37 -1.46
C LEU A 287 8.78 -6.69 -2.13
N VAL A 288 8.33 -7.78 -1.49
CA VAL A 288 8.47 -9.13 -2.00
C VAL A 288 7.08 -9.69 -2.25
N ILE A 289 6.85 -10.22 -3.45
CA ILE A 289 5.54 -10.69 -3.90
C ILE A 289 5.66 -12.12 -4.44
N GLU A 290 4.69 -12.97 -4.10
CA GLU A 290 4.52 -14.28 -4.74
C GLU A 290 4.23 -14.09 -6.24
N ASP A 291 5.01 -14.70 -7.12
CA ASP A 291 4.85 -14.54 -8.56
C ASP A 291 3.69 -15.37 -9.13
N SER A 292 2.46 -14.96 -8.81
CA SER A 292 1.22 -15.59 -9.24
C SER A 292 0.29 -14.53 -9.84
N PHE A 293 0.44 -14.29 -11.14
CA PHE A 293 -0.25 -13.22 -11.86
C PHE A 293 -0.87 -13.76 -13.16
N PRO A 294 -2.11 -14.29 -13.10
CA PRO A 294 -2.68 -15.06 -14.20
C PRO A 294 -3.04 -14.21 -15.43
N ASN A 295 -3.07 -12.87 -15.30
CA ASN A 295 -3.21 -11.94 -16.42
C ASN A 295 -1.93 -11.11 -16.67
N GLY A 296 -0.78 -11.58 -16.18
CA GLY A 296 0.46 -10.83 -16.19
C GLY A 296 0.53 -9.72 -15.15
N ARG A 297 1.62 -8.96 -15.19
CA ARG A 297 1.88 -7.78 -14.36
C ARG A 297 2.90 -6.88 -15.06
N PRO A 298 2.95 -5.57 -14.74
CA PRO A 298 4.04 -4.71 -15.19
C PRO A 298 5.40 -5.23 -14.68
N PRO A 299 6.53 -4.84 -15.33
CA PRO A 299 7.88 -5.30 -14.98
C PRO A 299 8.41 -4.60 -13.71
N LEU A 300 7.67 -4.72 -12.62
CA LEU A 300 7.95 -4.12 -11.31
C LEU A 300 9.32 -4.53 -10.75
N GLN A 301 9.89 -5.66 -11.20
CA GLN A 301 11.23 -6.09 -10.83
C GLN A 301 12.34 -5.13 -11.30
N GLU A 302 12.13 -4.38 -12.38
CA GLU A 302 13.11 -3.41 -12.90
C GLU A 302 13.25 -2.19 -11.99
N VAL A 303 12.33 -2.01 -11.04
CA VAL A 303 12.33 -0.90 -10.07
C VAL A 303 12.49 -1.37 -8.62
N GLY A 304 13.00 -2.59 -8.42
CA GLY A 304 13.41 -3.11 -7.11
C GLY A 304 12.40 -4.00 -6.40
N ILE A 305 11.24 -4.31 -7.00
CA ILE A 305 10.26 -5.23 -6.42
C ILE A 305 10.67 -6.67 -6.68
N ILE A 306 10.72 -7.48 -5.63
CA ILE A 306 11.21 -8.86 -5.70
C ILE A 306 10.03 -9.80 -5.93
N PHE A 307 10.11 -10.63 -6.96
CA PHE A 307 9.15 -11.71 -7.20
C PHE A 307 9.79 -13.06 -6.91
N THR A 308 9.07 -13.90 -6.17
CA THR A 308 9.56 -15.22 -5.75
C THR A 308 8.40 -16.19 -5.49
N ASP A 309 8.67 -17.41 -5.05
CA ASP A 309 7.63 -18.36 -4.68
C ASP A 309 7.03 -18.05 -3.29
N ARG A 310 5.82 -18.55 -3.04
CA ARG A 310 5.08 -18.33 -1.78
C ARG A 310 5.88 -18.75 -0.53
N SER A 311 6.62 -19.85 -0.60
CA SER A 311 7.37 -20.35 0.55
C SER A 311 8.50 -19.39 0.92
N THR A 312 9.18 -18.83 -0.07
CA THR A 312 10.20 -17.79 0.13
C THR A 312 9.60 -16.49 0.67
N VAL A 313 8.44 -16.03 0.15
CA VAL A 313 7.73 -14.87 0.74
C VAL A 313 7.43 -15.11 2.22
N HIS A 314 6.93 -16.30 2.57
CA HIS A 314 6.62 -16.65 3.95
C HIS A 314 7.87 -16.64 4.85
N LEU A 315 9.02 -17.11 4.36
CA LEU A 315 10.28 -17.05 5.11
C LEU A 315 10.71 -15.60 5.36
N ILE A 316 10.61 -14.73 4.37
CA ILE A 316 10.98 -13.31 4.49
C ILE A 316 10.03 -12.57 5.44
N GLU A 317 8.72 -12.80 5.31
CA GLU A 317 7.72 -12.28 6.24
C GLU A 317 8.01 -12.74 7.67
N THR A 318 8.27 -14.04 7.86
CA THR A 318 8.60 -14.62 9.17
C THR A 318 9.87 -14.00 9.74
N MET A 319 10.92 -13.85 8.94
CA MET A 319 12.15 -13.17 9.33
C MET A 319 11.86 -11.75 9.86
N LYS A 320 11.18 -10.91 9.07
CA LYS A 320 10.83 -9.54 9.47
C LYS A 320 9.99 -9.50 10.75
N VAL A 321 8.91 -10.28 10.79
CA VAL A 321 7.87 -10.18 11.84
C VAL A 321 8.30 -10.85 13.15
N THR A 322 9.14 -11.89 13.10
CA THR A 322 9.43 -12.71 14.29
C THR A 322 10.86 -12.58 14.80
N THR A 323 11.79 -12.02 14.02
CA THR A 323 13.21 -11.98 14.42
C THR A 323 13.89 -10.65 14.16
N CYS A 324 13.87 -10.13 12.93
CA CYS A 324 14.85 -9.12 12.52
C CYS A 324 14.35 -7.66 12.55
N LEU A 325 13.04 -7.40 12.71
CA LEU A 325 12.52 -6.02 12.76
C LEU A 325 11.43 -5.83 13.83
N ASN A 326 10.28 -6.49 13.67
CA ASN A 326 9.13 -6.19 14.56
C ASN A 326 9.41 -6.48 16.05
N PRO A 327 10.15 -7.53 16.45
CA PRO A 327 10.49 -7.73 17.86
C PRO A 327 11.38 -6.63 18.43
N LEU A 328 12.30 -6.08 17.63
CA LEU A 328 13.18 -4.98 18.03
C LEU A 328 12.36 -3.71 18.23
N HIS A 329 11.52 -3.36 17.26
CA HIS A 329 10.58 -2.25 17.37
C HIS A 329 9.64 -2.40 18.58
N THR A 330 9.12 -3.60 18.84
CA THR A 330 8.24 -3.85 19.99
C THR A 330 8.97 -3.65 21.31
N GLY A 331 10.22 -4.13 21.41
CA GLY A 331 11.08 -3.90 22.57
C GLY A 331 11.31 -2.40 22.81
N LEU A 332 11.71 -1.67 21.77
CA LEU A 332 11.89 -0.22 21.82
C LEU A 332 10.60 0.50 22.19
N ALA A 333 9.50 0.28 21.47
CA ALA A 333 8.22 0.95 21.72
C ALA A 333 7.75 0.84 23.19
N ILE A 334 7.82 -0.36 23.78
CA ILE A 334 7.42 -0.59 25.18
C ILE A 334 8.34 0.15 26.14
N PHE A 335 9.67 -0.04 26.04
CA PHE A 335 10.61 0.57 26.98
C PHE A 335 10.78 2.07 26.75
N GLY A 336 10.76 2.52 25.51
CA GLY A 336 10.69 3.92 25.09
C GLY A 336 9.53 4.65 25.75
N CYS A 337 8.33 4.07 25.71
CA CYS A 337 7.17 4.63 26.42
C CYS A 337 7.36 4.69 27.95
N LEU A 338 7.90 3.63 28.55
CA LEU A 338 8.12 3.57 30.01
C LEU A 338 9.22 4.53 30.50
N LEU A 339 10.25 4.75 29.68
CA LEU A 339 11.39 5.62 29.98
C LEU A 339 11.17 7.07 29.53
N GLY A 340 10.05 7.36 28.85
CA GLY A 340 9.68 8.71 28.43
C GLY A 340 10.38 9.20 27.17
N TYR A 341 10.86 8.30 26.31
CA TYR A 341 11.37 8.66 24.99
C TYR A 341 10.23 9.10 24.05
N HIS A 342 10.56 10.00 23.13
CA HIS A 342 9.63 10.55 22.14
C HIS A 342 10.04 10.26 20.69
N SER A 343 11.19 9.58 20.49
CA SER A 343 11.68 9.16 19.19
C SER A 343 12.46 7.85 19.31
N ILE A 344 12.23 6.93 18.37
CA ILE A 344 13.02 5.69 18.26
C ILE A 344 14.51 6.00 18.07
N ALA A 345 14.84 7.06 17.31
CA ALA A 345 16.23 7.46 17.09
C ALA A 345 16.94 7.96 18.36
N ASP A 346 16.21 8.46 19.35
CA ASP A 346 16.77 8.81 20.65
C ASP A 346 17.00 7.57 21.53
N GLU A 347 16.12 6.57 21.46
CA GLU A 347 16.33 5.28 22.13
C GLU A 347 17.59 4.57 21.63
N MET A 348 17.92 4.72 20.35
CA MET A 348 19.15 4.17 19.77
C MET A 348 20.44 4.77 20.34
N LYS A 349 20.36 5.84 21.13
CA LYS A 349 21.50 6.43 21.88
C LYS A 349 21.59 5.88 23.31
N ASP A 350 20.56 5.19 23.79
CA ASP A 350 20.53 4.56 25.11
C ASP A 350 21.31 3.25 25.07
N VAL A 351 22.32 3.15 25.93
CA VAL A 351 23.23 2.00 25.96
C VAL A 351 22.50 0.71 26.34
N GLU A 352 21.49 0.77 27.20
CA GLU A 352 20.76 -0.42 27.66
C GLU A 352 19.71 -0.86 26.64
N LEU A 353 19.01 0.08 25.98
CA LEU A 353 18.07 -0.25 24.89
C LEU A 353 18.80 -0.80 23.67
N LEU A 354 19.97 -0.25 23.33
CA LEU A 354 20.80 -0.77 22.26
C LEU A 354 21.28 -2.20 22.58
N LYS A 355 21.73 -2.47 23.83
CA LYS A 355 22.08 -3.83 24.26
C LYS A 355 20.89 -4.79 24.15
N LEU A 356 19.69 -4.35 24.54
CA LEU A 356 18.46 -5.14 24.45
C LEU A 356 18.19 -5.59 23.02
N ILE A 357 18.09 -4.64 22.07
CA ILE A 357 17.76 -4.99 20.67
C ILE A 357 18.89 -5.75 19.97
N ASN A 358 20.16 -5.50 20.32
CA ASN A 358 21.28 -6.28 19.80
C ASN A 358 21.20 -7.73 20.28
N ARG A 359 20.80 -7.96 21.52
CA ARG A 359 20.57 -9.31 22.04
C ARG A 359 19.38 -9.98 21.36
N ILE A 360 18.23 -9.30 21.28
CA ILE A 360 17.03 -9.82 20.61
C ILE A 360 17.34 -10.17 19.14
N GLY A 361 17.98 -9.26 18.40
CA GLY A 361 18.29 -9.46 16.99
C GLY A 361 19.40 -10.48 16.77
N TYR A 362 20.62 -10.19 17.20
CA TYR A 362 21.81 -10.99 16.84
C TYR A 362 21.97 -12.28 17.63
N GLN A 363 21.59 -12.30 18.92
CA GLN A 363 21.84 -13.46 19.79
C GLN A 363 20.63 -14.40 19.89
N GLU A 364 19.41 -13.87 19.76
CA GLU A 364 18.18 -14.64 19.91
C GLU A 364 17.50 -14.89 18.55
N GLY A 365 17.39 -13.87 17.70
CA GLY A 365 16.71 -13.94 16.40
C GLY A 365 17.50 -14.63 15.29
N LEU A 366 18.72 -14.15 14.99
CA LEU A 366 19.53 -14.69 13.89
C LEU A 366 19.83 -16.20 14.00
N PRO A 367 20.09 -16.79 15.18
CA PRO A 367 20.37 -18.23 15.25
C PRO A 367 19.17 -19.12 14.90
N VAL A 368 17.94 -18.61 14.99
CA VAL A 368 16.70 -19.39 14.76
C VAL A 368 15.96 -19.00 13.49
N VAL A 369 16.36 -17.91 12.84
CA VAL A 369 15.74 -17.49 11.58
C VAL A 369 16.12 -18.45 10.46
N LYS A 370 15.13 -18.80 9.65
CA LYS A 370 15.38 -19.54 8.41
C LYS A 370 15.77 -18.56 7.33
N ASP A 371 16.93 -18.80 6.72
CA ASP A 371 17.45 -17.96 5.64
C ASP A 371 16.55 -18.06 4.39
N PRO A 372 15.93 -16.95 3.94
CA PRO A 372 15.14 -16.94 2.72
C PRO A 372 15.98 -16.89 1.44
N ILE A 373 17.32 -16.84 1.53
CA ILE A 373 18.32 -16.80 0.45
C ILE A 373 18.33 -15.49 -0.34
N ILE A 374 17.15 -14.95 -0.67
CA ILE A 374 17.01 -13.74 -1.50
C ILE A 374 17.30 -12.46 -0.70
N ILE A 375 17.03 -12.47 0.61
CA ILE A 375 17.36 -11.37 1.53
C ILE A 375 18.12 -11.98 2.70
N ASP A 376 19.41 -11.69 2.78
CA ASP A 376 20.25 -12.18 3.88
C ASP A 376 19.76 -11.61 5.23
N PRO A 377 19.38 -12.46 6.21
CA PRO A 377 18.81 -11.99 7.47
C PRO A 377 19.74 -11.09 8.27
N LYS A 378 21.05 -11.36 8.22
CA LYS A 378 22.03 -10.54 8.94
C LYS A 378 22.14 -9.15 8.31
N THR A 379 22.22 -9.06 6.98
CA THR A 379 22.27 -7.79 6.26
C THR A 379 21.02 -6.96 6.50
N PHE A 380 19.85 -7.59 6.48
CA PHE A 380 18.58 -6.93 6.82
C PHE A 380 18.58 -6.41 8.27
N LEU A 381 19.03 -7.23 9.23
CA LEU A 381 19.13 -6.81 10.63
C LEU A 381 20.16 -5.69 10.86
N ASP A 382 21.33 -5.77 10.20
CA ASP A 382 22.38 -4.75 10.25
C ASP A 382 21.80 -3.40 9.77
N GLU A 383 21.05 -3.40 8.65
CA GLU A 383 20.40 -2.20 8.12
C GLU A 383 19.36 -1.63 9.10
N VAL A 384 18.52 -2.48 9.70
CA VAL A 384 17.55 -2.06 10.72
C VAL A 384 18.24 -1.35 11.89
N ILE A 385 19.26 -1.96 12.47
CA ILE A 385 19.92 -1.44 13.69
C ILE A 385 20.82 -0.25 13.39
N MET A 386 21.54 -0.24 12.26
CA MET A 386 22.60 0.74 12.00
C MET A 386 22.14 1.93 11.16
N VAL A 387 21.09 1.76 10.34
CA VAL A 387 20.66 2.77 9.37
C VAL A 387 19.26 3.29 9.68
N ARG A 388 18.29 2.38 9.87
CA ARG A 388 16.86 2.72 9.92
C ARG A 388 16.44 3.25 11.28
N LEU A 389 16.59 2.45 12.34
CA LEU A 389 16.20 2.85 13.70
C LEU A 389 16.94 4.13 14.18
N PRO A 390 18.24 4.35 13.88
CA PRO A 390 18.93 5.58 14.28
C PRO A 390 18.57 6.82 13.44
N ASN A 391 17.74 6.69 12.40
CA ASN A 391 17.43 7.78 11.48
C ASN A 391 16.57 8.85 12.15
N LYS A 392 17.22 9.84 12.78
CA LYS A 392 16.59 10.98 13.45
C LYS A 392 15.74 11.90 12.55
N PHE A 393 15.82 11.72 11.23
CA PHE A 393 15.03 12.52 10.29
C PHE A 393 13.65 11.93 10.05
N ILE A 394 13.45 10.65 10.37
CA ILE A 394 12.13 10.02 10.37
C ILE A 394 11.45 10.34 11.70
N PRO A 395 10.23 10.92 11.69
CA PRO A 395 9.47 11.18 12.92
C PRO A 395 8.82 9.89 13.45
N ASP A 396 9.61 8.83 13.63
CA ASP A 396 9.18 7.56 14.20
C ASP A 396 9.18 7.66 15.74
N THR A 397 8.09 7.27 16.37
CA THR A 397 7.87 7.48 17.81
C THR A 397 7.48 6.19 18.50
N PRO A 398 7.77 6.01 19.80
CA PRO A 398 7.44 4.77 20.52
C PRO A 398 5.93 4.51 20.68
N LYS A 399 5.09 5.52 20.40
CA LYS A 399 3.63 5.48 20.59
C LYS A 399 2.85 5.12 19.32
N GLU A 400 3.49 5.25 18.17
CA GLU A 400 2.92 4.97 16.85
C GLU A 400 3.48 3.65 16.32
#